data_AF-A0A9D4YVR4-F1
#
_entry.id   AF-A0A9D4YVR4-F1
#
_cell.length_a   1.000
_cell.length_b   1.000
_cell.length_c   1.000
_cell.angle_alpha   90.00
_cell.angle_beta   90.00
_cell.angle_gamma   90.00
#
_symmetry.space_group_name_H-M   'P 1'
#
loop_
_entity.id
_entity.type
_entity.pdbx_description
1 polymer ?
#
loop_
_entity_poly.entity_id
_entity_poly.type
_entity_poly.pdbx_seq_one_letter_code
_entity_poly.pdbx_strand_id
1 'polypeptide(L)'
;MRSTASYGLVSAGTTAWSLDQGTAADGPDARYVRLLVLAYLASLNKSLFAAKCLVEVVTDMYRRGVTLEDVKLMLSLASLQNGGQMLTALDEDVLTNYCAVIMLALEAVGVPLAPEGEERMRQLGRRNPADDQTGVIAGLRGMVRVAVDQFLSGTTLFRLQLMQSMQANVEGEAGGASPAIRMLQQNTRLVIIALEVVRGMGLPTEVPLHQPPGEGSDEEQQRQQQQQEQELDAQLAQRHWVPGFLAAGGDAGVEDGSTEAQQRAAAVRLLISFMGAAQGFLFPAWDFAQQAIQCYSNGWIADDVYKQLQDEEFAQTGGMALQVARLPGTSNVTAAVFARWLSLVYMTLVQLGAVFSGAAQRDGWAWVSGTGRSPAADAGQEGEEEAAAQPEGTASLEAYGLADFVLNTIRNEEQKELLSGGGVGLAEAAAVEGVLAPPPAGRQQDQQGFVSLEDPSLLETSPAMLVMGQQISLVQMTRQLVLQGQTQEATTA
;
A
#
# COMPACT_ATOMS: atom_id res chain seq x y z
N MET A 1 -24.08 -7.30 36.87
CA MET A 1 -23.25 -8.00 35.87
C MET A 1 -23.22 -7.16 34.60
N ARG A 2 -22.30 -6.20 34.52
CA ARG A 2 -22.01 -5.43 33.31
C ARG A 2 -20.59 -5.82 32.91
N SER A 3 -20.47 -6.41 31.73
CA SER A 3 -19.19 -6.77 31.13
C SER A 3 -18.61 -5.51 30.49
N THR A 4 -17.70 -4.85 31.20
CA THR A 4 -16.80 -3.86 30.61
C THR A 4 -15.71 -4.63 29.89
N ALA A 5 -15.85 -4.78 28.57
CA ALA A 5 -14.72 -5.13 27.72
C ALA A 5 -13.78 -3.93 27.71
N SER A 6 -12.83 -3.90 28.64
CA SER A 6 -11.66 -3.04 28.55
C SER A 6 -10.85 -3.54 27.36
N TYR A 7 -10.94 -2.85 26.23
CA TYR A 7 -9.95 -2.99 25.18
C TYR A 7 -8.64 -2.48 25.77
N GLY A 8 -7.74 -3.39 26.12
CA GLY A 8 -6.37 -3.02 26.34
C GLY A 8 -5.85 -2.41 25.05
N LEU A 9 -5.63 -1.09 25.04
CA LEU A 9 -4.41 -0.57 24.44
C LEU A 9 -3.30 -1.40 25.09
N VAL A 10 -2.89 -2.43 24.36
CA VAL A 10 -1.74 -3.22 24.72
C VAL A 10 -0.64 -2.19 24.86
N SER A 11 -0.16 -2.02 26.10
CA SER A 11 1.15 -1.47 26.41
C SER A 11 2.15 -2.31 25.62
N ALA A 12 2.27 -2.02 24.33
CA ALA A 12 3.33 -2.50 23.49
C ALA A 12 4.54 -1.86 24.12
N GLY A 13 5.34 -2.66 24.82
CA GLY A 13 6.73 -2.29 25.01
C GLY A 13 7.20 -1.86 23.64
N THR A 14 7.51 -0.57 23.50
CA THR A 14 8.08 0.04 22.32
C THR A 14 9.49 -0.51 22.19
N THR A 15 9.61 -1.82 21.93
CA THR A 15 10.75 -2.36 21.22
C THR A 15 10.68 -1.67 19.88
N ALA A 16 11.37 -0.53 19.80
CA ALA A 16 11.74 0.11 18.56
C ALA A 16 12.01 -1.00 17.57
N TRP A 17 11.26 -1.02 16.48
CA TRP A 17 11.52 -1.94 15.40
C TRP A 17 12.96 -1.63 14.99
N SER A 18 13.91 -2.44 15.43
CA SER A 18 15.33 -2.27 15.11
C SER A 18 15.50 -2.74 13.67
N LEU A 19 14.91 -1.96 12.77
CA LEU A 19 14.92 -2.07 11.31
C LEU A 19 16.23 -1.51 10.72
N ASP A 20 17.20 -1.19 11.59
CA ASP A 20 18.51 -0.64 11.24
C ASP A 20 19.53 -1.69 10.77
N GLN A 21 19.06 -2.77 10.15
CA GLN A 21 19.95 -3.61 9.35
C GLN A 21 19.48 -3.79 7.92
N GLY A 22 19.05 -2.68 7.30
CA GLY A 22 19.38 -2.42 5.89
C GLY A 22 20.90 -2.31 5.62
N THR A 23 21.73 -3.00 6.40
CA THR A 23 23.11 -3.29 5.99
C THR A 23 23.03 -4.30 4.86
N ALA A 24 24.02 -4.30 3.96
CA ALA A 24 24.17 -5.31 2.89
C ALA A 24 24.19 -6.78 3.38
N ALA A 25 23.99 -7.04 4.68
CA ALA A 25 23.86 -8.35 5.30
C ALA A 25 22.41 -8.91 5.31
N ASP A 26 21.39 -8.09 5.13
CA ASP A 26 20.02 -8.57 4.95
C ASP A 26 19.91 -9.18 3.55
N GLY A 27 19.95 -10.52 3.50
CA GLY A 27 19.93 -11.26 2.24
C GLY A 27 18.70 -10.94 1.37
N PRO A 28 18.74 -11.29 0.07
CA PRO A 28 17.66 -11.01 -0.89
C PRO A 28 16.29 -11.53 -0.41
N ASP A 29 16.29 -12.60 0.38
CA ASP A 29 15.11 -13.22 0.97
C ASP A 29 14.36 -12.28 1.95
N ALA A 30 15.07 -11.52 2.80
CA ALA A 30 14.45 -10.58 3.74
C ALA A 30 13.73 -9.43 3.02
N ARG A 31 14.32 -8.96 1.91
CA ARG A 31 13.72 -7.96 1.03
C ARG A 31 12.42 -8.47 0.41
N TYR A 32 12.39 -9.72 -0.07
CA TYR A 32 11.17 -10.28 -0.65
C TYR A 32 10.03 -10.32 0.36
N VAL A 33 10.32 -10.71 1.61
CA VAL A 33 9.28 -10.74 2.66
C VAL A 33 8.72 -9.34 2.90
N ARG A 34 9.58 -8.33 3.04
CA ARG A 34 9.15 -6.94 3.23
C ARG A 34 8.24 -6.47 2.10
N LEU A 35 8.67 -6.64 0.85
CA LEU A 35 7.88 -6.23 -0.32
C LEU A 35 6.56 -7.03 -0.42
N LEU A 36 6.61 -8.33 -0.18
CA LEU A 36 5.46 -9.22 -0.23
C LEU A 36 4.39 -8.80 0.78
N VAL A 37 4.79 -8.53 2.02
CA VAL A 37 3.86 -8.10 3.08
C VAL A 37 3.31 -6.70 2.80
N LEU A 38 4.14 -5.75 2.37
CA LEU A 38 3.68 -4.41 2.00
C LEU A 38 2.64 -4.46 0.88
N ALA A 39 2.92 -5.18 -0.21
CA ALA A 39 2.01 -5.32 -1.33
C ALA A 39 0.72 -6.07 -0.95
N TYR A 40 0.82 -7.11 -0.10
CA TYR A 40 -0.36 -7.80 0.43
C TYR A 40 -1.25 -6.83 1.21
N LEU A 41 -0.70 -6.15 2.22
CA LEU A 41 -1.46 -5.22 3.05
C LEU A 41 -2.06 -4.08 2.23
N ALA A 42 -1.34 -3.56 1.24
CA ALA A 42 -1.87 -2.55 0.31
C ALA A 42 -3.00 -3.09 -0.58
N SER A 43 -2.88 -4.33 -1.06
CA SER A 43 -3.88 -4.97 -1.94
C SER A 43 -5.24 -5.17 -1.24
N LEU A 44 -5.24 -5.26 0.09
CA LEU A 44 -6.44 -5.30 0.90
C LEU A 44 -7.29 -4.03 0.71
N ASN A 45 -6.74 -2.89 0.28
CA ASN A 45 -7.53 -1.68 0.01
C ASN A 45 -8.35 -1.73 -1.30
N LYS A 46 -8.57 -2.92 -1.89
CA LYS A 46 -9.22 -3.07 -3.20
C LYS A 46 -8.48 -2.30 -4.31
N SER A 47 -7.20 -1.97 -4.12
CA SER A 47 -6.35 -1.38 -5.15
C SER A 47 -5.90 -2.48 -6.12
N LEU A 48 -6.31 -2.37 -7.38
CA LEU A 48 -5.81 -3.26 -8.43
C LEU A 48 -4.31 -3.04 -8.65
N PHE A 49 -3.84 -1.81 -8.53
CA PHE A 49 -2.43 -1.47 -8.61
C PHE A 49 -1.60 -2.24 -7.56
N ALA A 50 -2.00 -2.19 -6.29
CA ALA A 50 -1.32 -2.93 -5.23
C ALA A 50 -1.38 -4.45 -5.42
N ALA A 51 -2.50 -4.99 -5.95
CA ALA A 51 -2.59 -6.40 -6.30
C ALA A 51 -1.62 -6.79 -7.44
N LYS A 52 -1.42 -5.90 -8.43
CA LYS A 52 -0.41 -6.09 -9.48
C LYS A 52 1.00 -6.07 -8.90
N CYS A 53 1.32 -5.16 -7.97
CA CYS A 53 2.60 -5.14 -7.26
C CYS A 53 2.85 -6.44 -6.47
N LEU A 54 1.81 -7.00 -5.82
CA LEU A 54 1.91 -8.28 -5.12
C LEU A 54 2.28 -9.41 -6.09
N VAL A 55 1.59 -9.48 -7.22
CA VAL A 55 1.86 -10.46 -8.28
C VAL A 55 3.26 -10.29 -8.86
N GLU A 56 3.71 -9.05 -9.07
CA GLU A 56 5.06 -8.73 -9.56
C GLU A 56 6.12 -9.34 -8.62
N VAL A 57 5.97 -9.12 -7.30
CA VAL A 57 6.87 -9.68 -6.28
C VAL A 57 6.89 -11.21 -6.33
N VAL A 58 5.72 -11.84 -6.32
CA VAL A 58 5.63 -13.31 -6.35
C VAL A 58 6.18 -13.89 -7.66
N THR A 59 6.03 -13.17 -8.78
CA THR A 59 6.58 -13.56 -10.08
C THR A 59 8.11 -13.55 -10.06
N ASP A 60 8.74 -12.52 -9.49
CA ASP A 60 10.20 -12.48 -9.36
C ASP A 60 10.73 -13.53 -8.38
N MET A 61 10.05 -13.75 -7.26
CA MET A 61 10.34 -14.85 -6.33
C MET A 61 10.29 -16.21 -7.04
N TYR A 62 9.21 -16.48 -7.79
CA TYR A 62 9.06 -17.69 -8.58
C TYR A 62 10.21 -17.87 -9.57
N ARG A 63 10.53 -16.82 -10.35
CA ARG A 63 11.62 -16.89 -11.34
C ARG A 63 12.98 -17.15 -10.71
N ARG A 64 13.22 -16.70 -9.48
CA ARG A 64 14.44 -17.01 -8.70
C ARG A 64 14.41 -18.38 -8.02
N GLY A 65 13.42 -19.22 -8.33
CA GLY A 65 13.31 -20.57 -7.79
C GLY A 65 12.91 -20.59 -6.31
N VAL A 66 12.29 -19.53 -5.80
CA VAL A 66 11.70 -19.52 -4.45
C VAL A 66 10.42 -20.37 -4.47
N THR A 67 10.36 -21.39 -3.62
CA THR A 67 9.21 -22.28 -3.52
C THR A 67 8.18 -21.78 -2.51
N LEU A 68 6.96 -22.31 -2.56
CA LEU A 68 5.91 -21.96 -1.58
C LEU A 68 6.33 -22.27 -0.13
N GLU A 69 7.12 -23.32 0.08
CA GLU A 69 7.65 -23.66 1.41
C GLU A 69 8.67 -22.62 1.89
N ASP A 70 9.51 -22.11 0.98
CA ASP A 70 10.43 -21.01 1.29
C ASP A 70 9.62 -19.77 1.70
N VAL A 71 8.54 -19.44 0.98
CA VAL A 71 7.66 -18.31 1.35
C VAL A 71 7.10 -18.46 2.75
N LYS A 72 6.56 -19.63 3.09
CA LYS A 72 6.06 -19.93 4.45
C LYS A 72 7.15 -19.77 5.49
N LEU A 73 8.32 -20.36 5.26
CA LEU A 73 9.45 -20.28 6.18
C LEU A 73 9.88 -18.82 6.39
N MET A 74 10.02 -18.07 5.30
CA MET A 74 10.43 -16.67 5.33
C MET A 74 9.42 -15.78 6.07
N LEU A 75 8.11 -15.98 5.85
CA LEU A 75 7.05 -15.27 6.58
C LEU A 75 7.07 -15.61 8.08
N SER A 76 7.19 -16.89 8.43
CA SER A 76 7.27 -17.33 9.82
C SER A 76 8.52 -16.80 10.54
N LEU A 77 9.68 -16.77 9.86
CA LEU A 77 10.91 -16.19 10.40
C LEU A 77 10.79 -14.67 10.61
N ALA A 78 10.24 -13.95 9.63
CA ALA A 78 10.01 -12.51 9.76
C ALA A 78 8.99 -12.19 10.86
N SER A 79 7.93 -13.00 11.01
CA SER A 79 6.98 -12.87 12.10
C SER A 79 7.68 -13.04 13.46
N LEU A 80 8.55 -14.05 13.60
CA LEU A 80 9.34 -14.27 14.81
C LEU A 80 10.28 -13.10 15.14
N GLN A 81 10.96 -12.55 14.14
CA GLN A 81 11.86 -11.41 14.30
C GLN A 81 11.12 -10.13 14.73
N ASN A 82 9.88 -9.95 14.27
CA ASN A 82 9.03 -8.80 14.58
C ASN A 82 8.08 -9.07 15.77
N GLY A 83 8.42 -10.01 16.66
CA GLY A 83 7.65 -10.27 17.89
C GLY A 83 6.23 -10.79 17.66
N GLY A 84 5.96 -11.40 16.50
CA GLY A 84 4.65 -11.95 16.12
C GLY A 84 3.60 -10.91 15.73
N GLN A 85 4.00 -9.65 15.50
CA GLN A 85 3.06 -8.55 15.24
C GLN A 85 2.92 -8.16 13.76
N MET A 86 3.68 -8.81 12.86
CA MET A 86 3.72 -8.43 11.44
C MET A 86 2.43 -8.79 10.68
N LEU A 87 1.96 -10.03 10.83
CA LEU A 87 0.74 -10.56 10.22
C LEU A 87 0.00 -11.42 11.24
N THR A 88 -1.33 -11.47 11.15
CA THR A 88 -2.09 -12.47 11.90
C THR A 88 -1.90 -13.85 11.26
N ALA A 89 -2.10 -14.93 12.01
CA ALA A 89 -2.01 -16.29 11.45
C ALA A 89 -2.96 -16.49 10.24
N LEU A 90 -4.13 -15.86 10.28
CA LEU A 90 -5.08 -15.87 9.16
C LEU A 90 -4.52 -15.13 7.95
N ASP A 91 -3.89 -13.97 8.14
CA ASP A 91 -3.28 -13.21 7.06
C ASP A 91 -2.09 -13.96 6.43
N GLU A 92 -1.28 -14.65 7.24
CA GLU A 92 -0.18 -15.48 6.76
C GLU A 92 -0.69 -16.64 5.88
N ASP A 93 -1.76 -17.33 6.33
CA ASP A 93 -2.40 -18.39 5.56
C ASP A 93 -3.00 -17.87 4.23
N VAL A 94 -3.66 -16.71 4.26
CA VAL A 94 -4.25 -16.07 3.08
C VAL A 94 -3.16 -15.65 2.09
N LEU A 95 -2.12 -14.96 2.56
CA LEU A 95 -1.01 -14.51 1.72
C LEU A 95 -0.28 -15.70 1.09
N THR A 96 -0.05 -16.75 1.87
CA THR A 96 0.54 -18.00 1.39
C THR A 96 -0.34 -18.63 0.30
N ASN A 97 -1.65 -18.69 0.50
CA ASN A 97 -2.58 -19.17 -0.53
C ASN A 97 -2.53 -18.31 -1.81
N TYR A 98 -2.40 -16.98 -1.70
CA TYR A 98 -2.24 -16.11 -2.87
C TYR A 98 -0.93 -16.40 -3.61
N CYS A 99 0.17 -16.55 -2.88
CA CYS A 99 1.45 -16.95 -3.48
C CYS A 99 1.33 -18.27 -4.22
N ALA A 100 0.65 -19.26 -3.63
CA ALA A 100 0.42 -20.56 -4.26
C ALA A 100 -0.38 -20.44 -5.57
N VAL A 101 -1.48 -19.67 -5.57
CA VAL A 101 -2.32 -19.47 -6.76
C VAL A 101 -1.54 -18.77 -7.88
N ILE A 102 -0.75 -17.74 -7.55
CA ILE A 102 0.07 -17.02 -8.53
C ILE A 102 1.14 -17.97 -9.10
N MET A 103 1.92 -18.65 -8.24
CA MET A 103 2.97 -19.57 -8.69
C MET A 103 2.41 -20.70 -9.56
N LEU A 104 1.25 -21.25 -9.22
CA LEU A 104 0.57 -22.25 -10.05
C LEU A 104 0.11 -21.68 -11.39
N ALA A 105 -0.31 -20.42 -11.45
CA ALA A 105 -0.68 -19.76 -12.70
C ALA A 105 0.54 -19.56 -13.62
N LEU A 106 1.68 -19.13 -13.05
CA LEU A 106 2.95 -18.98 -13.76
C LEU A 106 3.42 -20.33 -14.31
N GLU A 107 3.32 -21.39 -13.51
CA GLU A 107 3.63 -22.76 -13.93
C GLU A 107 2.70 -23.23 -15.06
N ALA A 108 1.39 -22.98 -14.95
CA ALA A 108 0.40 -23.42 -15.93
C ALA A 108 0.60 -22.82 -17.32
N VAL A 109 1.16 -21.60 -17.40
CA VAL A 109 1.47 -20.94 -18.69
C VAL A 109 2.93 -21.10 -19.12
N GLY A 110 3.74 -21.80 -18.31
CA GLY A 110 5.14 -22.11 -18.62
C GLY A 110 6.05 -20.88 -18.58
N VAL A 111 5.92 -20.02 -17.57
CA VAL A 111 6.91 -18.94 -17.34
C VAL A 111 8.25 -19.58 -16.94
N PRO A 112 9.36 -19.33 -17.65
CA PRO A 112 10.63 -19.95 -17.33
C PRO A 112 11.27 -19.32 -16.09
N LEU A 113 11.98 -20.16 -15.34
CA LEU A 113 12.84 -19.73 -14.25
C LEU A 113 14.02 -18.91 -14.82
N ALA A 114 14.54 -17.99 -14.02
CA ALA A 114 15.82 -17.35 -14.30
C ALA A 114 16.95 -18.39 -14.10
N PRO A 115 18.14 -18.19 -14.71
CA PRO A 115 19.27 -19.10 -14.54
C PRO A 115 19.64 -19.36 -13.07
N GLU A 116 19.56 -18.33 -12.24
CA GLU A 116 19.75 -18.42 -10.78
C GLU A 116 18.73 -19.34 -10.11
N GLY A 117 17.47 -19.27 -10.55
CA GLY A 117 16.39 -20.10 -10.02
C GLY A 117 16.50 -21.56 -10.46
N GLU A 118 16.90 -21.81 -11.71
CA GLU A 118 17.20 -23.17 -12.18
C GLU A 118 18.34 -23.81 -11.40
N GLU A 119 19.39 -23.04 -11.11
CA GLU A 119 20.53 -23.52 -10.32
C GLU A 119 20.12 -23.79 -8.87
N ARG A 120 19.37 -22.88 -8.23
CA ARG A 120 18.82 -23.07 -6.87
C ARG A 120 17.97 -24.35 -6.80
N MET A 121 17.08 -24.56 -7.76
CA MET A 121 16.23 -25.77 -7.82
C MET A 121 17.07 -27.05 -8.03
N ARG A 122 18.10 -26.99 -8.88
CA ARG A 122 19.03 -28.10 -9.10
C ARG A 122 19.85 -28.42 -7.83
N GLN A 123 20.32 -27.41 -7.11
CA GLN A 123 21.09 -27.58 -5.87
C GLN A 123 20.24 -28.20 -4.75
N LEU A 124 18.98 -27.80 -4.63
CA LEU A 124 18.05 -28.36 -3.64
C LEU A 124 17.61 -29.80 -3.97
N GLY A 125 17.99 -30.33 -5.14
CA GLY A 125 17.57 -31.66 -5.60
C GLY A 125 16.06 -31.79 -5.75
N ARG A 126 15.34 -30.66 -5.76
CA ARG A 126 13.88 -30.64 -5.87
C ARG A 126 13.53 -30.79 -7.34
N ARG A 127 12.76 -31.85 -7.63
CA ARG A 127 12.02 -31.94 -8.89
C ARG A 127 11.00 -30.81 -8.95
N ASN A 128 10.60 -30.47 -10.17
CA ASN A 128 9.63 -29.42 -10.45
C ASN A 128 8.48 -29.42 -9.42
N PRO A 129 8.04 -28.24 -8.93
CA PRO A 129 6.90 -28.12 -8.00
C PRO A 129 5.60 -28.75 -8.53
N ALA A 130 5.55 -29.10 -9.82
CA ALA A 130 4.56 -29.96 -10.46
C ALA A 130 4.26 -31.26 -9.69
N ASP A 131 5.28 -31.86 -9.05
CA ASP A 131 5.21 -33.21 -8.46
C ASP A 131 4.60 -33.26 -7.04
N ASP A 132 4.39 -32.12 -6.36
CA ASP A 132 3.76 -32.09 -5.04
C ASP A 132 2.24 -32.33 -5.13
N GLN A 133 1.84 -33.59 -5.00
CA GLN A 133 0.44 -34.05 -5.07
C GLN A 133 -0.32 -33.96 -3.73
N THR A 134 -0.12 -32.92 -2.93
CA THR A 134 -1.04 -32.72 -1.79
C THR A 134 -2.44 -32.39 -2.32
N GLY A 135 -3.48 -33.03 -1.77
CA GLY A 135 -4.84 -32.98 -2.35
C GLY A 135 -5.42 -31.57 -2.52
N VAL A 136 -5.02 -30.63 -1.65
CA VAL A 136 -5.42 -29.21 -1.74
C VAL A 136 -4.76 -28.51 -2.94
N ILE A 137 -3.47 -28.74 -3.16
CA ILE A 137 -2.72 -28.17 -4.29
C ILE A 137 -3.27 -28.72 -5.61
N ALA A 138 -3.63 -30.01 -5.65
CA ALA A 138 -4.26 -30.60 -6.83
C ALA A 138 -5.60 -29.91 -7.20
N GLY A 139 -6.44 -29.61 -6.20
CA GLY A 139 -7.67 -28.85 -6.39
C GLY A 139 -7.43 -27.43 -6.90
N LEU A 140 -6.47 -26.71 -6.31
CA LEU A 140 -6.07 -25.38 -6.77
C LEU A 140 -5.53 -25.41 -8.20
N ARG A 141 -4.72 -26.40 -8.56
CA ARG A 141 -4.19 -26.56 -9.92
C ARG A 141 -5.30 -26.76 -10.95
N GLY A 142 -6.33 -27.55 -10.61
CA GLY A 142 -7.53 -27.70 -11.45
C GLY A 142 -8.26 -26.37 -11.66
N MET A 143 -8.46 -25.61 -10.59
CA MET A 143 -9.08 -24.28 -10.65
C MET A 143 -8.26 -23.27 -11.47
N VAL A 144 -6.93 -23.25 -11.27
CA VAL A 144 -6.02 -22.37 -12.02
C VAL A 144 -6.08 -22.68 -13.52
N ARG A 145 -6.09 -23.96 -13.91
CA ARG A 145 -6.23 -24.34 -15.33
C ARG A 145 -7.53 -23.80 -15.94
N VAL A 146 -8.66 -23.95 -15.24
CA VAL A 146 -9.95 -23.40 -15.69
C VAL A 146 -9.88 -21.86 -15.83
N ALA A 147 -9.25 -21.17 -14.88
CA ALA A 147 -9.10 -19.72 -14.94
C ALA A 147 -8.16 -19.25 -16.06
N VAL A 148 -7.08 -20.01 -16.35
CA VAL A 148 -6.20 -19.77 -17.50
C VAL A 148 -6.97 -19.96 -18.80
N ASP A 149 -7.74 -21.05 -18.93
CA ASP A 149 -8.57 -21.30 -20.12
C ASP A 149 -9.60 -20.17 -20.34
N GLN A 150 -10.22 -19.67 -19.27
CA GLN A 150 -11.12 -18.51 -19.32
C GLN A 150 -10.40 -17.24 -19.79
N PHE A 151 -9.18 -16.99 -19.33
CA PHE A 151 -8.39 -15.84 -19.77
C PHE A 151 -8.03 -15.95 -21.25
N LEU A 152 -7.60 -17.13 -21.70
CA LEU A 152 -7.26 -17.41 -23.10
C LEU A 152 -8.49 -17.34 -24.01
N SER A 153 -9.69 -17.63 -23.48
CA SER A 153 -10.95 -17.43 -24.20
C SER A 153 -11.40 -15.96 -24.27
N GLY A 154 -10.56 -15.00 -23.83
CA GLY A 154 -10.86 -13.57 -23.90
C GLY A 154 -11.60 -13.01 -22.67
N THR A 155 -11.56 -13.68 -21.52
CA THR A 155 -12.09 -13.10 -20.28
C THR A 155 -11.09 -12.10 -19.70
N THR A 156 -11.45 -10.81 -19.72
CA THR A 156 -10.67 -9.73 -19.10
C THR A 156 -11.01 -9.56 -17.62
N LEU A 157 -10.13 -8.89 -16.85
CA LEU A 157 -10.41 -8.57 -15.44
C LEU A 157 -11.68 -7.72 -15.28
N PHE A 158 -11.93 -6.80 -16.21
CA PHE A 158 -13.15 -6.00 -16.23
C PHE A 158 -14.39 -6.89 -16.41
N ARG A 159 -14.38 -7.78 -17.41
CA ARG A 159 -15.48 -8.72 -17.67
C ARG A 159 -15.71 -9.65 -16.48
N LEU A 160 -14.65 -10.16 -15.86
CA LEU A 160 -14.75 -10.98 -14.66
C LEU A 160 -15.41 -10.20 -13.52
N GLN A 161 -14.99 -8.96 -13.28
CA GLN A 161 -15.57 -8.10 -12.24
C GLN A 161 -17.05 -7.81 -12.50
N LEU A 162 -17.42 -7.57 -13.77
CA LEU A 162 -18.81 -7.38 -14.15
C LEU A 162 -19.64 -8.64 -13.85
N MET A 163 -19.16 -9.82 -14.25
CA MET A 163 -19.82 -11.10 -13.96
C MET A 163 -19.99 -11.35 -12.46
N GLN A 164 -18.97 -11.06 -11.66
CA GLN A 164 -19.02 -11.19 -10.21
C GLN A 164 -20.02 -10.21 -9.58
N SER A 165 -20.09 -8.97 -10.09
CA SER A 165 -21.06 -7.98 -9.61
C SER A 165 -22.51 -8.37 -9.93
N MET A 166 -22.76 -8.96 -11.11
CA MET A 166 -24.08 -9.46 -11.48
C MET A 166 -24.48 -10.65 -10.61
N GLN A 167 -23.56 -11.57 -10.32
CA GLN A 167 -23.80 -12.70 -9.40
C GLN A 167 -24.13 -12.21 -7.98
N ALA A 168 -23.41 -11.21 -7.48
CA ALA A 168 -23.67 -10.62 -6.17
C ALA A 168 -25.08 -9.99 -6.06
N ASN A 169 -25.60 -9.42 -7.15
CA ASN A 169 -26.94 -8.84 -7.20
C ASN A 169 -28.05 -9.91 -7.30
N VAL A 170 -27.79 -11.04 -7.94
CA VAL A 170 -28.77 -12.14 -8.10
C VAL A 170 -28.97 -12.93 -6.80
N GLU A 171 -27.95 -13.01 -5.94
CA GLU A 171 -28.04 -13.67 -4.62
C GLU A 171 -28.69 -12.81 -3.52
N GLY A 172 -29.17 -11.61 -3.89
CA GLY A 172 -29.49 -10.49 -2.99
C GLY A 172 -30.77 -10.54 -2.16
N GLU A 173 -31.49 -11.66 -2.00
CA GLU A 173 -32.73 -11.66 -1.19
C GLU A 173 -32.80 -12.61 0.02
N ALA A 174 -31.90 -13.58 0.22
CA ALA A 174 -32.00 -14.41 1.43
C ALA A 174 -30.73 -15.11 1.95
N GLY A 175 -29.60 -15.10 1.22
CA GLY A 175 -28.40 -15.79 1.70
C GLY A 175 -27.19 -15.35 0.90
N GLY A 176 -26.38 -14.45 1.46
CA GLY A 176 -25.19 -13.96 0.78
C GLY A 176 -24.24 -15.09 0.36
N ALA A 177 -23.48 -14.85 -0.72
CA ALA A 177 -22.50 -15.78 -1.27
C ALA A 177 -21.72 -16.54 -0.18
N SER A 178 -21.72 -17.87 -0.28
CA SER A 178 -20.92 -18.74 0.60
C SER A 178 -19.46 -18.27 0.61
N PRO A 179 -18.77 -18.26 1.78
CA PRO A 179 -17.36 -17.90 1.87
C PRO A 179 -16.46 -18.65 0.87
N ALA A 180 -16.80 -19.91 0.57
CA ALA A 180 -16.10 -20.72 -0.41
C ALA A 180 -16.21 -20.16 -1.85
N ILE A 181 -17.37 -19.62 -2.23
CA ILE A 181 -17.59 -19.02 -3.55
C ILE A 181 -16.78 -17.72 -3.67
N ARG A 182 -16.75 -16.91 -2.61
CA ARG A 182 -15.95 -15.67 -2.58
C ARG A 182 -14.45 -15.97 -2.72
N MET A 183 -13.97 -16.99 -2.02
CA MET A 183 -12.58 -17.48 -2.16
C MET A 183 -12.28 -17.93 -3.58
N LEU A 184 -13.19 -18.69 -4.20
CA LEU A 184 -13.02 -19.15 -5.58
C LEU A 184 -12.96 -17.97 -6.56
N GLN A 185 -13.92 -17.04 -6.48
CA GLN A 185 -13.97 -15.82 -7.29
C GLN A 185 -12.69 -14.99 -7.15
N GLN A 186 -12.17 -14.88 -5.94
CA GLN A 186 -10.94 -14.14 -5.67
C GLN A 186 -9.69 -14.84 -6.22
N ASN A 187 -9.61 -16.16 -6.09
CA ASN A 187 -8.51 -16.92 -6.66
C ASN A 187 -8.53 -16.86 -8.19
N THR A 188 -9.70 -16.98 -8.84
CA THR A 188 -9.83 -16.78 -10.30
C THR A 188 -9.37 -15.39 -10.70
N ARG A 189 -9.76 -14.35 -9.94
CA ARG A 189 -9.31 -12.98 -10.19
C ARG A 189 -7.79 -12.86 -10.10
N LEU A 190 -7.19 -13.45 -9.07
CA LEU A 190 -5.74 -13.42 -8.86
C LEU A 190 -4.99 -14.10 -10.01
N VAL A 191 -5.52 -15.21 -10.56
CA VAL A 191 -4.97 -15.84 -11.76
C VAL A 191 -5.00 -14.86 -12.95
N ILE A 192 -6.14 -14.21 -13.21
CA ILE A 192 -6.22 -13.25 -14.32
C ILE A 192 -5.25 -12.07 -14.13
N ILE A 193 -5.12 -11.53 -12.91
CA ILE A 193 -4.13 -10.48 -12.62
C ILE A 193 -2.71 -11.00 -12.89
N ALA A 194 -2.39 -12.23 -12.48
CA ALA A 194 -1.11 -12.85 -12.75
C ALA A 194 -0.78 -12.91 -14.24
N LEU A 195 -1.73 -13.35 -15.07
CA LEU A 195 -1.55 -13.43 -16.52
C LEU A 195 -1.42 -12.05 -17.16
N GLU A 196 -2.17 -11.05 -16.71
CA GLU A 196 -2.03 -9.66 -17.17
C GLU A 196 -0.66 -9.07 -16.83
N VAL A 197 -0.15 -9.32 -15.62
CA VAL A 197 1.18 -8.84 -15.19
C VAL A 197 2.28 -9.54 -15.98
N VAL A 198 2.22 -10.86 -16.15
CA VAL A 198 3.18 -11.63 -16.97
C VAL A 198 3.20 -11.12 -18.41
N ARG A 199 2.01 -10.86 -18.98
CA ARG A 199 1.86 -10.27 -20.31
C ARG A 199 2.47 -8.86 -20.37
N GLY A 200 2.19 -8.02 -19.37
CA GLY A 200 2.73 -6.66 -19.25
C GLY A 200 4.26 -6.63 -19.09
N MET A 201 4.82 -7.61 -18.38
CA MET A 201 6.26 -7.83 -18.22
C MET A 201 6.96 -8.28 -19.50
N GLY A 202 6.21 -8.74 -20.50
CA GLY A 202 6.78 -9.34 -21.71
C GLY A 202 7.59 -10.60 -21.41
N LEU A 203 7.23 -11.34 -20.35
CA LEU A 203 7.92 -12.58 -20.03
C LEU A 203 7.60 -13.65 -21.08
N PRO A 204 8.59 -14.45 -21.51
CA PRO A 204 8.33 -15.59 -22.39
C PRO A 204 7.44 -16.61 -21.67
N THR A 205 6.43 -17.12 -22.37
CA THR A 205 5.51 -18.16 -21.88
C THR A 205 5.38 -19.27 -22.92
N GLU A 206 5.22 -20.52 -22.48
CA GLU A 206 4.95 -21.65 -23.38
C GLU A 206 3.55 -21.53 -24.01
N VAL A 207 2.59 -21.06 -23.21
CA VAL A 207 1.23 -20.77 -23.68
C VAL A 207 1.16 -19.31 -24.11
N PRO A 208 0.83 -19.00 -25.38
CA PRO A 208 0.79 -17.62 -25.83
C PRO A 208 -0.35 -16.86 -25.13
N LEU A 209 0.00 -15.81 -24.38
CA LEU A 209 -0.96 -14.97 -23.65
C LEU A 209 -1.66 -13.92 -24.55
N HIS A 210 -1.62 -14.10 -25.86
CA HIS A 210 -2.32 -13.23 -26.81
C HIS A 210 -3.80 -13.62 -26.82
N GLN A 211 -4.66 -12.73 -26.32
CA GLN A 211 -6.09 -12.93 -26.40
C GLN A 211 -6.52 -12.79 -27.87
N PRO A 212 -7.24 -13.77 -28.44
CA PRO A 212 -7.80 -13.61 -29.77
C PRO A 212 -8.76 -12.40 -29.76
N PRO A 213 -8.77 -11.57 -30.82
CA PRO A 213 -9.84 -10.59 -30.97
C PRO A 213 -11.17 -11.34 -30.91
N GLY A 214 -12.07 -10.93 -30.02
CA GLY A 214 -13.30 -11.68 -29.73
C GLY A 214 -14.16 -11.83 -30.99
N GLU A 215 -14.05 -12.98 -31.65
CA GLU A 215 -14.93 -13.40 -32.75
C GLU A 215 -16.07 -14.22 -32.15
N GLY A 216 -17.27 -13.63 -31.97
CA GLY A 216 -18.44 -14.41 -31.58
C GLY A 216 -19.67 -13.65 -31.05
N SER A 217 -20.60 -13.38 -31.98
CA SER A 217 -22.07 -13.33 -31.83
C SER A 217 -22.68 -12.40 -30.76
N ASP A 218 -22.79 -11.11 -31.09
CA ASP A 218 -24.04 -10.31 -31.14
C ASP A 218 -23.65 -8.88 -31.55
N GLU A 219 -23.46 -8.70 -32.87
CA GLU A 219 -22.60 -7.66 -33.46
C GLU A 219 -22.97 -6.20 -33.12
N GLU A 220 -24.19 -5.87 -32.70
CA GLU A 220 -24.58 -4.48 -32.44
C GLU A 220 -24.43 -4.06 -30.97
N GLN A 221 -24.79 -4.92 -30.01
CA GLN A 221 -24.51 -4.67 -28.60
C GLN A 221 -23.04 -4.93 -28.26
N GLN A 222 -22.42 -5.96 -28.85
CA GLN A 222 -20.98 -6.15 -28.74
C GLN A 222 -20.20 -5.05 -29.42
N ARG A 223 -20.66 -4.39 -30.50
CA ARG A 223 -19.88 -3.28 -31.08
C ARG A 223 -19.86 -2.03 -30.22
N GLN A 224 -20.98 -1.67 -29.57
CA GLN A 224 -20.96 -0.55 -28.62
C GLN A 224 -20.15 -0.90 -27.36
N GLN A 225 -20.28 -2.14 -26.86
CA GLN A 225 -19.50 -2.59 -25.71
C GLN A 225 -18.01 -2.74 -26.07
N GLN A 226 -17.66 -3.32 -27.22
CA GLN A 226 -16.30 -3.45 -27.75
C GLN A 226 -15.71 -2.11 -28.19
N GLN A 227 -16.49 -1.11 -28.63
CA GLN A 227 -15.92 0.23 -28.87
C GLN A 227 -15.53 0.88 -27.54
N GLN A 228 -16.37 0.74 -26.51
CA GLN A 228 -16.04 1.22 -25.17
C GLN A 228 -14.90 0.40 -24.55
N GLU A 229 -14.88 -0.93 -24.75
CA GLU A 229 -13.82 -1.85 -24.30
C GLU A 229 -12.53 -1.67 -25.10
N GLN A 230 -12.56 -1.37 -26.40
CA GLN A 230 -11.38 -1.09 -27.22
C GLN A 230 -10.86 0.31 -26.99
N GLU A 231 -11.69 1.32 -26.73
CA GLU A 231 -11.20 2.63 -26.28
C GLU A 231 -10.57 2.52 -24.90
N LEU A 232 -11.20 1.75 -23.98
CA LEU A 232 -10.64 1.50 -22.66
C LEU A 232 -9.39 0.61 -22.71
N ASP A 233 -9.38 -0.45 -23.52
CA ASP A 233 -8.23 -1.35 -23.69
C ASP A 233 -7.13 -0.72 -24.52
N ALA A 234 -7.43 0.13 -25.50
CA ALA A 234 -6.41 0.93 -26.19
C ALA A 234 -5.82 1.97 -25.23
N GLN A 235 -6.64 2.59 -24.36
CA GLN A 235 -6.13 3.42 -23.26
C GLN A 235 -5.31 2.59 -22.27
N LEU A 236 -5.74 1.38 -21.89
CA LEU A 236 -5.04 0.49 -20.96
C LEU A 236 -3.79 -0.19 -21.56
N ALA A 237 -3.74 -0.38 -22.88
CA ALA A 237 -2.60 -0.94 -23.61
C ALA A 237 -1.58 0.13 -24.00
N GLN A 238 -2.00 1.38 -24.22
CA GLN A 238 -1.10 2.54 -24.33
C GLN A 238 -0.55 2.99 -22.98
N ARG A 239 -1.23 2.65 -21.88
CA ARG A 239 -0.71 2.76 -20.51
C ARG A 239 0.35 1.68 -20.31
N HIS A 240 1.58 2.00 -20.72
CA HIS A 240 2.78 1.25 -20.39
C HIS A 240 2.65 0.70 -18.96
N TRP A 241 2.68 -0.62 -18.81
CA TRP A 241 2.84 -1.24 -17.50
C TRP A 241 4.11 -0.63 -16.89
N VAL A 242 3.99 0.21 -15.86
CA VAL A 242 5.14 0.86 -15.21
C VAL A 242 5.45 0.10 -13.92
N PRO A 243 6.44 -0.81 -13.93
CA PRO A 243 6.79 -1.65 -12.79
C PRO A 243 7.88 -0.93 -12.04
N GLY A 244 7.51 -0.34 -10.92
CA GLY A 244 8.45 0.32 -10.03
C GLY A 244 8.68 -0.44 -8.74
N PHE A 245 7.78 -1.36 -8.36
CA PHE A 245 7.74 -1.83 -6.98
C PHE A 245 8.90 -2.77 -6.65
N LEU A 246 9.25 -3.71 -7.54
CA LEU A 246 10.47 -4.50 -7.36
C LEU A 246 11.72 -3.63 -7.43
N ALA A 247 11.79 -2.68 -8.36
CA ALA A 247 12.91 -1.76 -8.49
C ALA A 247 13.12 -0.93 -7.21
N ALA A 248 12.04 -0.60 -6.49
CA ALA A 248 12.05 0.20 -5.28
C ALA A 248 12.57 -0.51 -4.02
N GLY A 249 12.69 -1.84 -4.08
CA GLY A 249 13.19 -2.63 -2.96
C GLY A 249 14.71 -2.71 -2.88
N GLY A 250 15.45 -2.17 -3.84
CA GLY A 250 16.89 -2.40 -3.97
C GLY A 250 17.74 -1.25 -3.46
N ASP A 251 18.62 -1.53 -2.51
CA ASP A 251 19.87 -0.80 -2.31
C ASP A 251 20.96 -1.41 -3.21
N ALA A 252 21.75 -0.53 -3.86
CA ALA A 252 23.11 -0.81 -4.32
C ALA A 252 23.37 -1.78 -5.51
N GLY A 253 22.58 -1.75 -6.59
CA GLY A 253 22.97 -2.50 -7.80
C GLY A 253 22.36 -2.10 -9.14
N VAL A 254 21.30 -1.29 -9.14
CA VAL A 254 20.82 -0.63 -10.38
C VAL A 254 21.46 0.76 -10.45
N GLU A 255 22.79 0.79 -10.52
CA GLU A 255 23.57 2.02 -10.75
C GLU A 255 23.34 2.59 -12.17
N ASP A 256 22.79 1.79 -13.08
CA ASP A 256 22.45 2.21 -14.45
C ASP A 256 21.02 2.75 -14.61
N GLY A 257 20.26 2.89 -13.52
CA GLY A 257 18.93 3.50 -13.55
C GLY A 257 19.03 5.02 -13.64
N SER A 258 18.24 5.64 -14.52
CA SER A 258 18.07 7.10 -14.47
C SER A 258 17.55 7.52 -13.09
N THR A 259 17.95 8.69 -12.61
CA THR A 259 17.45 9.25 -11.34
C THR A 259 15.91 9.29 -11.30
N GLU A 260 15.28 9.52 -12.46
CA GLU A 260 13.82 9.47 -12.63
C GLU A 260 13.23 8.08 -12.35
N ALA A 261 13.85 7.01 -12.85
CA ALA A 261 13.41 5.64 -12.57
C ALA A 261 13.53 5.29 -11.08
N GLN A 262 14.59 5.76 -10.41
CA GLN A 262 14.78 5.57 -8.98
C GLN A 262 13.74 6.35 -8.15
N GLN A 263 13.48 7.61 -8.52
CA GLN A 263 12.44 8.43 -7.90
C GLN A 263 11.06 7.80 -8.05
N ARG A 264 10.75 7.31 -9.26
CA ARG A 264 9.50 6.61 -9.55
C ARG A 264 9.32 5.36 -8.70
N ALA A 265 10.37 4.55 -8.59
CA ALA A 265 10.36 3.37 -7.76
C ALA A 265 10.07 3.72 -6.30
N ALA A 266 10.79 4.70 -5.74
CA ALA A 266 10.58 5.16 -4.37
C ALA A 266 9.16 5.71 -4.14
N ALA A 267 8.63 6.47 -5.09
CA ALA A 267 7.26 6.98 -5.05
C ALA A 267 6.23 5.84 -5.01
N VAL A 268 6.37 4.83 -5.87
CA VAL A 268 5.51 3.64 -5.88
C VAL A 268 5.56 2.90 -4.54
N ARG A 269 6.75 2.76 -3.96
CA ARG A 269 6.90 2.12 -2.65
C ARG A 269 6.23 2.91 -1.54
N LEU A 270 6.43 4.24 -1.51
CA LEU A 270 5.70 5.12 -0.61
C LEU A 270 4.18 4.96 -0.78
N LEU A 271 3.68 4.87 -2.01
CA LEU A 271 2.25 4.68 -2.27
C LEU A 271 1.74 3.35 -1.70
N ILE A 272 2.46 2.24 -1.92
CA ILE A 272 2.10 0.92 -1.38
C ILE A 272 2.12 0.94 0.15
N SER A 273 3.16 1.52 0.77
CA SER A 273 3.26 1.62 2.23
C SER A 273 2.14 2.51 2.80
N PHE A 274 1.80 3.60 2.12
CA PHE A 274 0.64 4.44 2.46
C PHE A 274 -0.69 3.69 2.36
N MET A 275 -0.92 2.90 1.30
CA MET A 275 -2.16 2.12 1.14
C MET A 275 -2.36 1.08 2.24
N GLY A 276 -1.26 0.46 2.71
CA GLY A 276 -1.28 -0.40 3.89
C GLY A 276 -1.54 0.41 5.17
N ALA A 277 -0.84 1.52 5.36
CA ALA A 277 -0.95 2.35 6.56
C ALA A 277 -2.34 2.99 6.73
N ALA A 278 -2.96 3.42 5.63
CA ALA A 278 -4.31 3.99 5.61
C ALA A 278 -5.39 3.00 6.08
N GLN A 279 -5.12 1.69 6.01
CA GLN A 279 -5.98 0.64 6.57
C GLN A 279 -5.75 0.38 8.06
N GLY A 280 -4.80 1.08 8.70
CA GLY A 280 -4.48 0.96 10.11
C GLY A 280 -3.34 0.00 10.44
N PHE A 281 -2.62 -0.51 9.43
CA PHE A 281 -1.46 -1.37 9.69
C PHE A 281 -0.23 -0.53 10.09
N LEU A 282 0.37 -0.86 11.23
CA LEU A 282 1.52 -0.12 11.76
C LEU A 282 2.79 -0.36 10.94
N PHE A 283 3.04 -1.59 10.48
CA PHE A 283 4.25 -1.92 9.73
C PHE A 283 4.42 -1.07 8.45
N PRO A 284 3.41 -0.95 7.56
CA PRO A 284 3.48 -0.05 6.43
C PRO A 284 3.64 1.43 6.81
N ALA A 285 3.13 1.87 7.98
CA ALA A 285 3.30 3.26 8.43
C ALA A 285 4.75 3.57 8.79
N TRP A 286 5.43 2.65 9.47
CA TRP A 286 6.87 2.74 9.75
C TRP A 286 7.70 2.69 8.47
N ASP A 287 7.37 1.77 7.54
CA ASP A 287 8.04 1.69 6.24
C ASP A 287 7.87 3.00 5.45
N PHE A 288 6.66 3.58 5.43
CA PHE A 288 6.39 4.85 4.78
C PHE A 288 7.27 5.98 5.31
N ALA A 289 7.34 6.15 6.64
CA ALA A 289 8.17 7.17 7.27
C ALA A 289 9.65 6.97 6.92
N GLN A 290 10.16 5.74 7.03
CA GLN A 290 11.55 5.41 6.70
C GLN A 290 11.88 5.70 5.23
N GLN A 291 11.00 5.31 4.30
CA GLN A 291 11.20 5.55 2.87
C GLN A 291 11.12 7.03 2.51
N ALA A 292 10.25 7.80 3.20
CA ALA A 292 10.17 9.24 2.98
C ALA A 292 11.42 9.96 3.50
N ILE A 293 11.99 9.52 4.63
CA ILE A 293 13.29 9.97 5.12
C ILE A 293 14.40 9.67 4.09
N GLN A 294 14.41 8.46 3.51
CA GLN A 294 15.38 8.08 2.47
C GLN A 294 15.23 8.93 1.19
N CYS A 295 14.00 9.24 0.76
CA CYS A 295 13.77 10.15 -0.36
C CYS A 295 14.32 11.55 -0.08
N TYR A 296 14.07 12.04 1.13
CA TYR A 296 14.53 13.35 1.57
C TYR A 296 16.07 13.39 1.71
N SER A 297 16.70 12.31 2.18
CA SER A 297 18.16 12.20 2.28
C SER A 297 18.84 12.14 0.91
N ASN A 298 18.17 11.55 -0.09
CA ASN A 298 18.59 11.59 -1.49
C ASN A 298 18.43 12.98 -2.14
N GLY A 299 17.89 13.96 -1.40
CA GLY A 299 17.72 15.34 -1.88
C GLY A 299 16.52 15.53 -2.80
N TRP A 300 15.58 14.59 -2.84
CA TRP A 300 14.36 14.73 -3.62
C TRP A 300 13.35 15.58 -2.87
N ILE A 301 12.65 16.47 -3.57
CA ILE A 301 11.58 17.28 -2.98
C ILE A 301 10.27 16.50 -2.99
N ALA A 302 9.38 16.77 -2.03
CA ALA A 302 8.12 16.04 -1.89
C ALA A 302 7.27 16.07 -3.17
N ASP A 303 7.24 17.23 -3.85
CA ASP A 303 6.50 17.44 -5.10
C ASP A 303 7.04 16.61 -6.27
N ASP A 304 8.37 16.48 -6.39
CA ASP A 304 9.03 15.68 -7.44
C ASP A 304 8.70 14.19 -7.24
N VAL A 305 8.74 13.70 -5.99
CA VAL A 305 8.38 12.32 -5.67
C VAL A 305 6.90 12.06 -5.95
N TYR A 306 6.03 13.00 -5.57
CA TYR A 306 4.58 12.88 -5.82
C TYR A 306 4.24 12.84 -7.32
N LYS A 307 4.88 13.70 -8.13
CA LYS A 307 4.67 13.77 -9.59
C LYS A 307 5.05 12.50 -10.35
N GLN A 308 5.82 11.61 -9.74
CA GLN A 308 6.10 10.31 -10.30
C GLN A 308 4.90 9.36 -10.27
N LEU A 309 3.86 9.66 -9.48
CA LEU A 309 2.67 8.83 -9.38
C LEU A 309 1.61 9.21 -10.42
N GLN A 310 0.87 8.22 -10.89
CA GLN A 310 -0.25 8.37 -11.82
C GLN A 310 -1.57 8.28 -11.07
N ASP A 311 -2.60 8.99 -11.54
CA ASP A 311 -3.91 9.05 -10.89
C ASP A 311 -4.58 7.66 -10.82
N GLU A 312 -4.35 6.81 -11.81
CA GLU A 312 -4.86 5.44 -11.86
C GLU A 312 -4.32 4.56 -10.72
N GLU A 313 -3.16 4.87 -10.16
CA GLU A 313 -2.55 4.10 -9.09
C GLU A 313 -3.29 4.29 -7.77
N PHE A 314 -3.99 5.43 -7.62
CA PHE A 314 -4.86 5.71 -6.48
C PHE A 314 -6.26 5.09 -6.63
N ALA A 315 -6.60 4.53 -7.80
CA ALA A 315 -7.92 3.97 -8.04
C ALA A 315 -8.17 2.70 -7.18
N GLN A 316 -9.21 2.76 -6.34
CA GLN A 316 -9.63 1.64 -5.47
C GLN A 316 -10.62 0.70 -6.18
N THR A 317 -10.41 0.49 -7.47
CA THR A 317 -11.27 -0.34 -8.29
C THR A 317 -10.60 -1.67 -8.55
N GLY A 318 -11.23 -2.75 -8.11
CA GLY A 318 -10.89 -4.07 -8.62
C GLY A 318 -9.63 -4.74 -8.05
N GLY A 319 -9.24 -4.44 -6.82
CA GLY A 319 -8.23 -5.21 -6.09
C GLY A 319 -8.80 -6.44 -5.37
N MET A 320 -8.01 -6.96 -4.43
CA MET A 320 -8.36 -8.13 -3.62
C MET A 320 -9.45 -7.75 -2.59
N ALA A 321 -10.57 -8.48 -2.61
CA ALA A 321 -11.75 -8.18 -1.79
C ALA A 321 -12.00 -9.24 -0.72
N LEU A 322 -11.06 -9.40 0.21
CA LEU A 322 -11.39 -10.03 1.49
C LEU A 322 -12.00 -8.98 2.42
N GLN A 323 -13.30 -9.15 2.71
CA GLN A 323 -13.93 -8.53 3.88
C GLN A 323 -13.38 -9.21 5.15
N VAL A 324 -12.10 -8.99 5.47
CA VAL A 324 -11.64 -9.13 6.85
C VAL A 324 -12.36 -8.03 7.62
N ALA A 325 -12.95 -8.35 8.78
CA ALA A 325 -13.63 -7.35 9.61
C ALA A 325 -12.61 -6.25 9.98
N ARG A 326 -12.72 -5.08 9.36
CA ARG A 326 -11.78 -3.96 9.55
C ARG A 326 -12.30 -3.00 10.60
N LEU A 327 -11.37 -2.24 11.19
CA LEU A 327 -11.70 -1.14 12.07
C LEU A 327 -12.66 -0.16 11.35
N PRO A 328 -13.71 0.32 12.01
CA PRO A 328 -14.54 1.39 11.48
C PRO A 328 -13.66 2.63 11.18
N GLY A 329 -13.81 3.18 9.97
CA GLY A 329 -13.18 4.44 9.56
C GLY A 329 -11.89 4.36 8.74
N THR A 330 -11.71 3.31 7.93
CA THR A 330 -10.68 3.28 6.88
C THR A 330 -10.84 4.50 5.96
N SER A 331 -9.80 5.33 5.87
CA SER A 331 -9.81 6.52 5.03
C SER A 331 -9.69 6.13 3.56
N ASN A 332 -10.38 6.87 2.70
CA ASN A 332 -10.19 6.72 1.26
C ASN A 332 -8.74 7.12 0.92
N VAL A 333 -7.93 6.16 0.46
CA VAL A 333 -6.67 6.42 -0.22
C VAL A 333 -6.96 7.29 -1.43
N THR A 334 -6.48 8.52 -1.37
CA THR A 334 -6.58 9.54 -2.42
C THR A 334 -5.23 10.21 -2.57
N ALA A 335 -4.97 10.78 -3.76
CA ALA A 335 -3.73 11.47 -4.04
C ALA A 335 -3.49 12.65 -3.08
N ALA A 336 -4.55 13.36 -2.69
CA ALA A 336 -4.47 14.46 -1.73
C ALA A 336 -4.05 14.02 -0.33
N VAL A 337 -4.57 12.89 0.18
CA VAL A 337 -4.19 12.38 1.50
C VAL A 337 -2.74 11.87 1.49
N PHE A 338 -2.33 11.19 0.41
CA PHE A 338 -0.93 10.77 0.23
C PHE A 338 0.04 11.96 0.23
N ALA A 339 -0.26 12.98 -0.58
CA ALA A 339 0.52 14.21 -0.66
C ALA A 339 0.66 14.91 0.70
N ARG A 340 -0.42 14.93 1.49
CA ARG A 340 -0.41 15.46 2.86
C ARG A 340 0.46 14.62 3.80
N TRP A 341 0.42 13.29 3.73
CA TRP A 341 1.29 12.41 4.51
C TRP A 341 2.76 12.61 4.18
N LEU A 342 3.10 12.69 2.89
CA LEU A 342 4.45 12.96 2.44
C LEU A 342 4.95 14.31 2.98
N SER A 343 4.11 15.34 2.85
CA SER A 343 4.44 16.69 3.35
C SER A 343 4.62 16.72 4.87
N LEU A 344 3.81 15.96 5.63
CA LEU A 344 3.96 15.85 7.09
C LEU A 344 5.31 15.29 7.49
N VAL A 345 5.77 14.22 6.84
CA VAL A 345 7.08 13.62 7.13
C VAL A 345 8.18 14.62 6.81
N TYR A 346 8.16 15.24 5.63
CA TYR A 346 9.16 16.21 5.22
C TYR A 346 9.21 17.40 6.18
N MET A 347 8.06 18.00 6.51
CA MET A 347 7.95 19.08 7.49
C MET A 347 8.49 18.69 8.87
N THR A 348 8.21 17.46 9.32
CA THR A 348 8.74 16.95 10.60
C THR A 348 10.26 16.89 10.58
N LEU A 349 10.87 16.43 9.48
CA LEU A 349 12.32 16.38 9.33
C LEU A 349 12.95 17.78 9.40
N VAL A 350 12.31 18.78 8.79
CA VAL A 350 12.76 20.19 8.86
C VAL A 350 12.73 20.71 10.29
N GLN A 351 11.61 20.50 11.00
CA GLN A 351 11.42 21.03 12.34
C GLN A 351 12.38 20.39 13.35
N LEU A 352 12.82 19.15 13.09
CA LEU A 352 13.83 18.46 13.87
C LEU A 352 15.27 18.83 13.47
N GLY A 353 15.46 19.73 12.50
CA GLY A 353 16.77 20.19 12.05
C GLY A 353 17.54 19.16 11.21
N ALA A 354 16.87 18.15 10.65
CA ALA A 354 17.48 17.23 9.70
C ALA A 354 17.65 17.94 8.35
N VAL A 355 18.85 18.44 8.09
CA VAL A 355 19.19 19.15 6.85
C VAL A 355 19.94 18.22 5.91
N PHE A 356 19.31 17.85 4.80
CA PHE A 356 19.98 17.17 3.70
C PHE A 356 20.22 18.18 2.57
N SER A 357 21.46 18.25 2.10
CA SER A 357 21.99 19.37 1.30
C SER A 357 21.31 19.57 -0.05
N GLY A 358 20.63 18.55 -0.61
CA GLY A 358 19.97 18.63 -1.91
C GLY A 358 18.56 19.23 -1.90
N ALA A 359 17.71 18.82 -0.94
CA ALA A 359 16.30 19.21 -0.94
C ALA A 359 16.08 20.62 -0.38
N ALA A 360 16.81 21.02 0.66
CA ALA A 360 16.61 22.29 1.38
C ALA A 360 16.95 23.57 0.59
N GLN A 361 17.53 23.44 -0.61
CA GLN A 361 17.93 24.57 -1.47
C GLN A 361 16.85 25.01 -2.47
N ARG A 362 15.77 24.24 -2.63
CA ARG A 362 14.69 24.53 -3.58
C ARG A 362 13.46 25.04 -2.85
N ASP A 363 12.76 26.03 -3.38
CA ASP A 363 11.49 26.49 -2.78
C ASP A 363 10.41 25.39 -2.82
N GLY A 364 9.53 25.35 -1.81
CA GLY A 364 8.43 24.38 -1.74
C GLY A 364 8.85 22.93 -1.47
N TRP A 365 10.11 22.68 -1.11
CA TRP A 365 10.71 21.35 -1.01
C TRP A 365 10.01 20.36 -0.06
N ALA A 366 9.38 20.85 1.01
CA ALA A 366 8.72 20.03 2.03
C ALA A 366 7.22 19.83 1.79
N TRP A 367 6.66 20.36 0.70
CA TRP A 367 5.22 20.37 0.44
C TRP A 367 4.89 19.98 -1.00
N VAL A 368 3.81 19.24 -1.18
CA VAL A 368 3.28 18.88 -2.50
C VAL A 368 2.26 19.91 -2.96
N SER A 369 2.54 20.60 -4.07
CA SER A 369 1.67 21.67 -4.56
C SER A 369 0.57 21.13 -5.49
N GLY A 370 -0.66 21.63 -5.37
CA GLY A 370 -1.66 21.45 -6.43
C GLY A 370 -2.41 20.11 -6.45
N THR A 371 -2.63 19.45 -5.31
CA THR A 371 -3.48 18.24 -5.22
C THR A 371 -4.95 18.47 -5.63
N GLY A 372 -5.34 19.72 -5.86
CA GLY A 372 -6.61 20.14 -6.42
C GLY A 372 -6.67 20.15 -7.95
N ARG A 373 -6.07 19.17 -8.65
CA ARG A 373 -6.44 18.89 -10.04
C ARG A 373 -7.90 18.42 -10.05
N SER A 374 -8.81 19.37 -10.15
CA SER A 374 -10.23 19.06 -10.32
C SER A 374 -10.39 18.37 -11.68
N PRO A 375 -11.09 17.22 -11.77
CA PRO A 375 -11.33 16.50 -13.02
C PRO A 375 -12.15 17.31 -14.05
N ALA A 376 -12.61 18.51 -13.67
CA ALA A 376 -13.28 19.45 -14.57
C ALA A 376 -12.31 20.22 -15.51
N ALA A 377 -10.99 20.20 -15.25
CA ALA A 377 -10.02 20.95 -16.07
C ALA A 377 -9.61 20.23 -17.37
N ASP A 378 -9.83 18.91 -17.47
CA ASP A 378 -9.51 18.13 -18.67
C ASP A 378 -10.67 18.05 -19.69
N ALA A 379 -11.83 18.62 -19.37
CA ALA A 379 -12.96 18.69 -20.29
C ALA A 379 -12.86 19.92 -21.20
N GLY A 380 -11.86 19.94 -22.08
CA GLY A 380 -11.88 20.68 -23.34
C GLY A 380 -12.01 22.20 -23.25
N GLN A 381 -10.88 22.88 -23.03
CA GLN A 381 -10.71 24.22 -23.57
C GLN A 381 -9.26 24.42 -24.00
N GLU A 382 -9.00 24.20 -25.29
CA GLU A 382 -7.87 24.79 -26.02
C GLU A 382 -8.05 26.31 -26.00
N GLY A 383 -7.73 26.91 -24.86
CA GLY A 383 -7.66 28.34 -24.62
C GLY A 383 -6.33 28.61 -23.95
N GLU A 384 -5.28 28.69 -24.77
CA GLU A 384 -4.02 29.30 -24.36
C GLU A 384 -4.32 30.69 -23.77
N GLU A 385 -3.72 30.98 -22.61
CA GLU A 385 -3.56 32.31 -21.96
C GLU A 385 -4.45 32.75 -20.77
N GLU A 386 -5.40 31.97 -20.22
CA GLU A 386 -6.15 32.45 -19.03
C GLU A 386 -6.34 31.45 -17.87
N ALA A 387 -5.47 30.44 -17.76
CA ALA A 387 -5.41 29.50 -16.62
C ALA A 387 -4.31 29.84 -15.58
N ALA A 388 -3.69 31.01 -15.67
CA ALA A 388 -2.60 31.44 -14.79
C ALA A 388 -3.08 32.41 -13.68
N ALA A 389 -4.01 31.97 -12.83
CA ALA A 389 -4.26 32.58 -11.53
C ALA A 389 -5.16 31.69 -10.65
N GLN A 390 -4.74 30.45 -10.37
CA GLN A 390 -5.11 29.93 -9.05
C GLN A 390 -4.37 30.81 -8.01
N PRO A 391 -5.04 31.26 -6.95
CA PRO A 391 -4.42 32.17 -6.00
C PRO A 391 -3.27 31.44 -5.31
N GLU A 392 -2.02 31.79 -5.64
CA GLU A 392 -0.79 31.27 -5.01
C GLU A 392 -0.86 31.29 -3.46
N GLY A 393 -1.72 32.15 -2.90
CA GLY A 393 -2.01 32.23 -1.47
C GLY A 393 -2.66 30.98 -0.84
N THR A 394 -3.51 30.22 -1.53
CA THR A 394 -4.24 29.09 -0.86
C THR A 394 -3.33 27.91 -0.58
N ALA A 395 -2.46 27.54 -1.53
CA ALA A 395 -1.50 26.46 -1.34
C ALA A 395 -0.48 26.80 -0.23
N SER A 396 -0.05 28.06 -0.13
CA SER A 396 0.84 28.50 0.96
C SER A 396 0.18 28.45 2.34
N LEU A 397 -1.11 28.80 2.45
CA LEU A 397 -1.83 28.79 3.73
C LEU A 397 -2.01 27.38 4.28
N GLU A 398 -2.27 26.40 3.43
CA GLU A 398 -2.32 24.99 3.83
C GLU A 398 -0.97 24.49 4.33
N ALA A 399 0.12 24.87 3.64
CA ALA A 399 1.47 24.51 4.06
C ALA A 399 1.83 25.12 5.43
N TYR A 400 1.46 26.38 5.69
CA TYR A 400 1.64 27.00 7.01
C TYR A 400 0.82 26.31 8.10
N GLY A 401 -0.44 25.98 7.82
CA GLY A 401 -1.29 25.25 8.77
C GLY A 401 -0.75 23.87 9.10
N LEU A 402 -0.17 23.17 8.11
CA LEU A 402 0.47 21.87 8.34
C LEU A 402 1.76 22.02 9.16
N ALA A 403 2.58 23.04 8.88
CA ALA A 403 3.80 23.30 9.63
C ALA A 403 3.51 23.62 11.10
N ASP A 404 2.49 24.45 11.37
CA ASP A 404 2.03 24.76 12.74
C ASP A 404 1.52 23.51 13.45
N PHE A 405 0.77 22.65 12.74
CA PHE A 405 0.32 21.37 13.26
C PHE A 405 1.52 20.50 13.69
N VAL A 406 2.49 20.28 12.80
CA VAL A 406 3.70 19.47 13.09
C VAL A 406 4.46 20.03 14.28
N LEU A 407 4.69 21.35 14.31
CA LEU A 407 5.42 22.00 15.40
C LEU A 407 4.72 21.82 16.76
N ASN A 408 3.39 21.98 16.79
CA ASN A 408 2.62 21.77 18.01
C ASN A 408 2.62 20.30 18.44
N THR A 409 2.55 19.34 17.50
CA THR A 409 2.65 17.91 17.82
C THR A 409 4.01 17.58 18.42
N ILE A 410 5.12 18.06 17.84
CA ILE A 410 6.47 17.82 18.37
C ILE A 410 6.60 18.41 19.78
N ARG A 411 6.15 19.65 20.00
CA ARG A 411 6.20 20.31 21.32
C ARG A 411 5.37 19.57 22.37
N ASN A 412 4.20 19.06 22.00
CA ASN A 412 3.35 18.30 22.92
C ASN A 412 4.02 16.98 23.33
N GLU A 413 4.69 16.29 22.40
CA GLU A 413 5.47 15.08 22.71
C GLU A 413 6.67 15.38 23.60
N GLU A 414 7.42 16.46 23.34
CA GLU A 414 8.53 16.87 24.20
C GLU A 414 8.06 17.21 25.62
N GLN A 415 6.93 17.91 25.76
CA GLN A 415 6.33 18.18 27.06
C GLN A 415 5.89 16.90 27.77
N LYS A 416 5.32 15.94 27.02
CA LYS A 416 4.93 14.64 27.55
C LYS A 416 6.15 13.84 28.02
N GLU A 417 7.25 13.85 27.28
CA GLU A 417 8.52 13.22 27.68
C GLU A 417 9.06 13.85 28.97
N LEU A 418 9.07 15.18 29.07
CA LEU A 418 9.48 15.90 30.29
C LEU A 418 8.63 15.57 31.52
N LEU A 419 7.31 15.42 31.33
CA LEU A 419 6.38 15.06 32.41
C LEU A 419 6.48 13.57 32.79
N SER A 420 6.66 12.69 31.80
CA SER A 420 6.79 11.24 32.01
C SER A 420 8.13 10.84 32.64
N GLY A 421 9.20 11.61 32.41
CA GLY A 421 10.50 11.45 33.06
C GLY A 421 10.48 11.70 34.59
N GLY A 422 9.36 12.15 35.16
CA GLY A 422 9.18 12.42 36.59
C GLY A 422 8.32 11.43 37.38
N GLY A 423 7.71 10.41 36.77
CA GLY A 423 6.79 9.53 37.50
C GLY A 423 6.43 8.23 36.79
N VAL A 424 6.63 7.11 37.47
CA VAL A 424 6.27 5.77 37.00
C VAL A 424 4.74 5.64 36.89
N GLY A 425 4.26 5.47 35.66
CA GLY A 425 3.05 4.71 35.31
C GLY A 425 1.71 5.41 35.50
N LEU A 426 1.10 5.87 34.39
CA LEU A 426 -0.35 5.97 34.08
C LEU A 426 -0.62 7.12 33.08
N ALA A 427 -0.13 7.03 31.84
CA ALA A 427 -0.28 8.15 30.88
C ALA A 427 -0.50 7.73 29.41
N GLU A 428 -1.15 6.59 29.17
CA GLU A 428 -1.47 6.16 27.80
C GLU A 428 -2.92 6.44 27.37
N ALA A 429 -3.86 6.60 28.33
CA ALA A 429 -5.22 7.07 28.04
C ALA A 429 -5.29 8.58 27.70
N ALA A 430 -4.30 9.36 28.13
CA ALA A 430 -4.24 10.81 27.88
C ALA A 430 -3.67 11.17 26.48
N ALA A 431 -3.17 10.19 25.73
CA ALA A 431 -2.46 10.42 24.46
C ALA A 431 -3.37 10.88 23.31
N VAL A 432 -4.68 10.60 23.39
CA VAL A 432 -5.68 11.09 22.43
C VAL A 432 -6.46 12.29 23.00
N GLU A 433 -6.56 12.40 24.33
CA GLU A 433 -7.32 13.44 25.01
C GLU A 433 -6.58 14.79 25.07
N GLY A 434 -5.24 14.79 25.06
CA GLY A 434 -4.44 16.03 25.11
C GLY A 434 -4.46 16.87 23.82
N VAL A 435 -4.65 16.24 22.66
CA VAL A 435 -4.76 16.94 21.35
C VAL A 435 -6.22 17.31 21.04
N LEU A 436 -7.17 16.63 21.69
CA LEU A 436 -8.60 16.97 21.67
C LEU A 436 -9.07 17.78 22.87
N ALA A 437 -8.14 18.19 23.74
CA ALA A 437 -8.48 18.99 24.90
C ALA A 437 -9.21 20.24 24.39
N PRO A 438 -10.43 20.51 24.88
CA PRO A 438 -11.17 21.69 24.47
C PRO A 438 -10.29 22.93 24.72
N PRO A 439 -10.31 23.92 23.81
CA PRO A 439 -9.52 25.13 24.01
C PRO A 439 -9.84 25.73 25.40
N PRO A 440 -8.84 26.30 26.09
CA PRO A 440 -9.03 26.81 27.45
C PRO A 440 -10.17 27.83 27.45
N ALA A 441 -11.31 27.43 28.04
CA ALA A 441 -12.53 28.20 28.32
C ALA A 441 -12.61 29.59 27.65
N GLY A 442 -12.63 29.59 26.32
CA GLY A 442 -12.64 30.79 25.50
C GLY A 442 -13.99 30.93 24.81
N ARG A 443 -14.95 31.59 25.49
CA ARG A 443 -16.31 31.91 25.02
C ARG A 443 -17.23 30.70 24.81
N GLN A 444 -17.79 30.19 25.92
CA GLN A 444 -19.14 29.62 25.88
C GLN A 444 -20.10 30.70 25.37
N GLN A 445 -20.46 30.63 24.08
CA GLN A 445 -21.70 31.22 23.62
C GLN A 445 -22.82 30.36 24.18
N ASP A 446 -23.64 30.94 25.07
CA ASP A 446 -24.87 30.33 25.59
C ASP A 446 -25.82 30.00 24.42
N GLN A 447 -25.65 28.83 23.79
CA GLN A 447 -26.67 28.25 22.92
C GLN A 447 -27.73 27.61 23.82
N GLN A 448 -28.62 28.46 24.34
CA GLN A 448 -29.78 28.01 25.10
C GLN A 448 -30.70 27.16 24.19
N GLY A 449 -30.80 25.86 24.46
CA GLY A 449 -31.80 24.98 23.83
C GLY A 449 -31.32 23.60 23.41
N PHE A 450 -30.02 23.33 23.37
CA PHE A 450 -29.47 22.01 23.04
C PHE A 450 -28.73 21.41 24.23
N VAL A 451 -29.03 20.16 24.57
CA VAL A 451 -28.25 19.37 25.53
C VAL A 451 -27.09 18.76 24.75
N SER A 452 -25.88 19.29 24.95
CA SER A 452 -24.66 18.64 24.45
C SER A 452 -24.40 17.38 25.28
N LEU A 453 -24.61 16.22 24.68
CA LEU A 453 -24.19 14.93 25.22
C LEU A 453 -22.84 14.59 24.58
N GLU A 454 -21.77 14.67 25.36
CA GLU A 454 -20.46 14.17 24.95
C GLU A 454 -20.52 12.63 24.91
N ASP A 455 -20.53 12.06 23.71
CA ASP A 455 -20.42 10.63 23.51
C ASP A 455 -18.97 10.29 23.11
N PRO A 456 -18.14 9.79 24.04
CA PRO A 456 -16.75 9.46 23.74
C PRO A 456 -16.61 8.37 22.66
N SER A 457 -17.64 7.55 22.43
CA SER A 457 -17.62 6.54 21.37
C SER A 457 -17.75 7.14 19.96
N LEU A 458 -18.26 8.37 19.84
CA LEU A 458 -18.29 9.11 18.57
C LEU A 458 -16.92 9.68 18.19
N LEU A 459 -16.05 9.95 19.15
CA LEU A 459 -14.67 10.36 18.87
C LEU A 459 -13.87 9.22 18.23
N GLU A 460 -14.04 8.00 18.73
CA GLU A 460 -13.36 6.81 18.22
C GLU A 460 -13.80 6.41 16.80
N THR A 461 -15.02 6.79 16.40
CA THR A 461 -15.60 6.46 15.10
C THR A 461 -15.64 7.64 14.13
N SER A 462 -15.24 8.84 14.57
CA SER A 462 -15.20 10.03 13.72
C SER A 462 -14.08 9.92 12.68
N PRO A 463 -14.41 9.98 11.37
CA PRO A 463 -13.40 9.92 10.32
C PRO A 463 -12.36 11.04 10.42
N ALA A 464 -12.76 12.24 10.86
CA ALA A 464 -11.86 13.36 11.07
C ALA A 464 -10.86 13.07 12.19
N MET A 465 -11.32 12.43 13.27
CA MET A 465 -10.46 12.04 14.39
C MET A 465 -9.47 10.95 14.02
N LEU A 466 -9.91 9.96 13.25
CA LEU A 466 -9.05 8.88 12.78
C LEU A 466 -7.95 9.42 11.85
N VAL A 467 -8.30 10.32 10.93
CA VAL A 467 -7.32 10.99 10.07
C VAL A 467 -6.35 11.83 10.89
N MET A 468 -6.83 12.57 11.89
CA MET A 468 -5.97 13.37 12.76
C MET A 468 -5.03 12.47 13.58
N GLY A 469 -5.54 11.37 14.15
CA GLY A 469 -4.75 10.38 14.87
C GLY A 469 -3.64 9.77 14.01
N GLN A 470 -3.96 9.39 12.77
CA GLN A 470 -2.96 8.90 11.81
C GLN A 470 -1.87 9.95 11.53
N GLN A 471 -2.22 11.22 11.37
CA GLN A 471 -1.26 12.31 11.14
C GLN A 471 -0.36 12.53 12.36
N ILE A 472 -0.91 12.50 13.57
CA ILE A 472 -0.14 12.59 14.82
C ILE A 472 0.84 11.43 14.92
N SER A 473 0.37 10.19 14.70
CA SER A 473 1.21 9.00 14.74
C SER A 473 2.35 9.06 13.73
N LEU A 474 2.10 9.59 12.52
CA LEU A 474 3.13 9.73 11.49
C LEU A 474 4.24 10.72 11.90
N VAL A 475 3.87 11.86 12.51
CA VAL A 475 4.83 12.82 13.06
C VAL A 475 5.65 12.20 14.19
N GLN A 476 5.00 11.48 15.11
CA GLN A 476 5.64 10.78 16.22
C GLN A 476 6.64 9.71 15.72
N MET A 477 6.22 8.86 14.77
CA MET A 477 7.08 7.84 14.17
C MET A 477 8.31 8.46 13.50
N THR A 478 8.09 9.50 12.68
CA THR A 478 9.18 10.21 12.00
C THR A 478 10.17 10.79 13.01
N ARG A 479 9.68 11.44 14.07
CA ARG A 479 10.52 11.95 15.16
C ARG A 479 11.33 10.84 15.82
N GLN A 480 10.72 9.71 16.14
CA GLN A 480 11.42 8.59 16.76
C GLN A 480 12.53 8.03 15.88
N LEU A 481 12.30 7.88 14.56
CA LEU A 481 13.33 7.43 13.61
C LEU A 481 14.52 8.40 13.54
N VAL A 482 14.25 9.71 13.50
CA VAL A 482 15.31 10.74 13.48
C VAL A 482 16.15 10.71 14.75
N LEU A 483 15.50 10.64 15.91
CA LEU A 483 16.20 10.59 17.20
C LEU A 483 17.03 9.31 17.33
N GLN A 484 16.52 8.17 16.87
CA GLN A 484 17.27 6.91 16.85
C GLN A 484 18.52 7.03 15.97
N GLY A 485 18.38 7.57 14.74
CA GLY A 485 19.52 7.81 13.85
C GLY A 485 20.59 8.70 14.48
N GLN A 486 20.18 9.82 15.09
CA GLN A 486 21.11 10.73 15.78
C GLN A 486 21.82 10.04 16.97
N THR A 487 21.13 9.20 17.73
CA THR A 487 21.77 8.46 18.84
C THR A 487 22.78 7.43 18.36
N GLN A 488 22.56 6.82 17.19
CA GLN A 488 23.50 5.87 16.60
C GLN A 488 24.73 6.55 15.98
N GLU A 489 24.54 7.70 15.33
CA GLU A 489 25.66 8.53 14.87
C GLU A 489 26.52 8.99 16.05
N ALA A 490 25.90 9.34 17.18
CA ALA A 490 26.61 9.75 18.38
C ALA A 490 27.35 8.61 19.11
N THR A 491 26.91 7.35 18.97
CA THR A 491 27.61 6.20 19.59
C THR A 491 28.73 5.64 18.73
N THR A 492 28.71 5.93 17.43
CA THR A 492 29.74 5.49 16.48
C THR A 492 30.88 6.50 16.30
N ALA A 493 30.64 7.78 16.61
CA ALA A 493 31.64 8.85 16.69
C ALA A 493 32.42 8.81 18.02
#